data_AF-A0AA38TEQ0-F1
#
_entry.id   AF-A0AA38TEQ0-F1
#
_cell.length_a   1.000
_cell.length_b   1.000
_cell.length_c   1.000
_cell.angle_alpha   90.00
_cell.angle_beta   90.00
_cell.angle_gamma   90.00
#
_symmetry.space_group_name_H-M   'P 1'
#
loop_
_entity.id
_entity.type
_entity.pdbx_description
1 polymer ?
#
loop_
_entity_poly.entity_id
_entity_poly.type
_entity_poly.pdbx_seq_one_letter_code
_entity_poly.pdbx_strand_id
1 'polypeptide(L)'
;MHISNHHTNMRNFVRLVSEGQKEPVYTKIFMSNVAVKKKRSAFRGGAWRSLDVKMGVWFLTVHLLALFAPFTFTWGLFWTTFFGCVLGLMLGISVTFHRNLAHRSFKLPKWLEYTFAYLGVQAAQYQARNNVEDLKSQAFYRFIKRTYVWHILGFAVIVYALGGFPCLVWVMGVRLVWGYHATFFVNSACHIWGNRWVAMISYGEGWHNNHHAFEFSARFGLEWWQLDMGWCTIRLLEALGLATNVKLPTETHKLKKSLASTNYDPIRYKNKSRGKLGCGPTCSACALVPHNCFRGRKAPTCEKIFMSDVVVTRKRSVFRGGAWRSLDVKMGVWFLTVHLLVLFAPFTFTWGVFWVAFLGYTLCIMLGITITYHRNLAHLLPKWLEYTFAYLGVQAGQRDPIYWVSIHRYHHQYTESNKDPHSPINGFWFSHMGWLFDSGLVIENYQARNNVEDLKSQAFYRFIKRTYVWHVLGFAVIVYALGGFPYLVWVVGVRLVWSYHITFLVNSACHIWGNRSWNTMDLSKNNWWVAMNGGKLTLVGVLYGFLKHWDCTNVKLPTKTHKLKKSLALAN
;
A
#
# COMPACT_ATOMS: atom_id res chain seq x y z
N MET A 1 -24.74 42.52 -50.14
CA MET A 1 -24.19 41.23 -50.64
C MET A 1 -23.50 40.50 -49.49
N HIS A 2 -24.29 39.89 -48.62
CA HIS A 2 -23.86 38.92 -47.62
C HIS A 2 -24.58 37.63 -47.99
N ILE A 3 -23.82 36.57 -48.32
CA ILE A 3 -24.12 35.13 -48.27
C ILE A 3 -23.04 34.47 -49.14
N SER A 4 -21.92 34.03 -48.55
CA SER A 4 -21.08 32.98 -49.17
C SER A 4 -20.17 32.22 -48.19
N ASN A 5 -20.00 32.65 -46.94
CA ASN A 5 -19.10 31.96 -45.99
C ASN A 5 -19.75 30.86 -45.11
N HIS A 6 -21.01 30.50 -45.33
CA HIS A 6 -21.67 29.44 -44.55
C HIS A 6 -21.48 28.00 -45.09
N HIS A 7 -21.07 27.82 -46.36
CA HIS A 7 -20.98 26.48 -46.95
C HIS A 7 -19.68 25.73 -46.60
N THR A 8 -18.58 26.43 -46.28
CA THR A 8 -17.30 25.79 -45.94
C THR A 8 -17.29 25.21 -44.52
N ASN A 9 -18.03 25.83 -43.59
CA ASN A 9 -18.17 25.32 -42.22
C ASN A 9 -19.10 24.10 -42.12
N MET A 10 -20.14 24.01 -42.95
CA MET A 10 -21.02 22.82 -42.96
C MET A 10 -20.35 21.58 -43.55
N ARG A 11 -19.48 21.70 -44.58
CA ARG A 11 -18.76 20.52 -45.10
C ARG A 11 -17.76 19.96 -44.10
N ASN A 12 -17.07 20.80 -43.33
CA ASN A 12 -16.18 20.34 -42.26
C ASN A 12 -16.95 19.79 -41.06
N PHE A 13 -18.12 20.35 -40.74
CA PHE A 13 -18.98 19.84 -39.68
C PHE A 13 -19.63 18.50 -40.06
N VAL A 14 -20.12 18.36 -41.30
CA VAL A 14 -20.66 17.10 -41.83
C VAL A 14 -19.57 16.05 -41.98
N ARG A 15 -18.33 16.43 -42.32
CA ARG A 15 -17.19 15.48 -42.34
C ARG A 15 -16.79 15.02 -40.94
N LEU A 16 -16.84 15.91 -39.92
CA LEU A 16 -16.62 15.55 -38.51
C LEU A 16 -17.76 14.69 -37.92
N VAL A 17 -18.97 14.79 -38.47
CA VAL A 17 -20.13 13.98 -38.07
C VAL A 17 -20.22 12.67 -38.86
N SER A 18 -19.75 12.62 -40.12
CA SER A 18 -19.75 11.43 -40.97
C SER A 18 -18.53 10.52 -40.73
N GLU A 19 -17.38 11.08 -40.41
CA GLU A 19 -16.26 10.34 -39.82
C GLU A 19 -16.57 10.22 -38.33
N GLY A 20 -17.48 9.30 -37.98
CA GLY A 20 -17.87 9.06 -36.59
C GLY A 20 -16.64 9.05 -35.69
N GLN A 21 -16.43 10.14 -34.94
CA GLN A 21 -15.37 10.23 -33.96
C GLN A 21 -15.71 9.19 -32.91
N LYS A 22 -15.22 7.96 -33.11
CA LYS A 22 -15.13 6.97 -32.06
C LYS A 22 -14.42 7.68 -30.92
N GLU A 23 -15.13 7.89 -29.82
CA GLU A 23 -14.51 8.42 -28.60
C GLU A 23 -13.20 7.66 -28.40
N PRO A 24 -12.08 8.35 -28.12
CA PRO A 24 -10.81 7.66 -27.95
C PRO A 24 -11.01 6.60 -26.87
N VAL A 25 -10.83 5.32 -27.22
CA VAL A 25 -11.01 4.21 -26.29
C VAL A 25 -9.89 4.29 -25.27
N TYR A 26 -10.13 5.00 -24.18
CA TYR A 26 -9.19 5.08 -23.07
C TYR A 26 -9.24 3.77 -22.30
N THR A 27 -8.08 3.14 -22.11
CA THR A 27 -7.96 2.04 -21.17
C THR A 27 -7.44 2.59 -19.85
N LYS A 28 -8.22 2.41 -18.77
CA LYS A 28 -7.78 2.71 -17.41
C LYS A 28 -6.67 1.73 -17.01
N ILE A 29 -5.56 2.22 -16.48
CA ILE A 29 -4.53 1.35 -15.91
C ILE A 29 -5.13 0.69 -14.65
N PHE A 30 -4.93 -0.62 -14.51
CA PHE A 30 -5.43 -1.41 -13.39
C PHE A 30 -5.14 -0.75 -12.04
N MET A 31 -6.18 -0.65 -11.20
CA MET A 31 -6.12 -0.04 -9.85
C MET A 31 -5.64 1.42 -9.79
N SER A 32 -5.77 2.21 -10.87
CA SER A 32 -5.36 3.62 -10.88
C SER A 32 -6.42 4.53 -11.49
N ASN A 33 -6.33 5.84 -11.26
CA ASN A 33 -7.17 6.83 -11.94
C ASN A 33 -6.58 7.31 -13.28
N VAL A 34 -5.52 6.67 -13.77
CA VAL A 34 -4.83 7.06 -15.01
C VAL A 34 -5.50 6.39 -16.22
N ALA A 35 -5.94 7.21 -17.17
CA ALA A 35 -6.51 6.79 -18.44
C ALA A 35 -5.48 6.91 -19.57
N VAL A 36 -5.28 5.85 -20.35
CA VAL A 36 -4.27 5.83 -21.43
C VAL A 36 -4.96 5.66 -22.78
N LYS A 37 -4.61 6.56 -23.71
CA LYS A 37 -5.20 6.63 -25.07
C LYS A 37 -4.74 5.48 -26.00
N LYS A 38 -3.51 4.98 -25.83
CA LYS A 38 -2.96 3.84 -26.58
C LYS A 38 -1.89 3.14 -25.76
N LYS A 39 -2.05 1.84 -25.51
CA LYS A 39 -0.98 1.02 -24.91
C LYS A 39 0.11 0.80 -25.95
N ARG A 40 1.26 1.45 -25.78
CA ARG A 40 2.45 1.18 -26.59
C ARG A 40 3.19 0.01 -25.95
N SER A 41 3.38 -1.09 -26.67
CA SER A 41 4.18 -2.22 -26.20
C SER A 41 5.61 -2.06 -26.71
N ALA A 42 6.59 -2.10 -25.80
CA ALA A 42 8.00 -2.19 -26.18
C ALA A 42 8.37 -3.59 -26.69
N PHE A 43 7.57 -4.61 -26.36
CA PHE A 43 7.86 -6.02 -26.67
C PHE A 43 7.12 -6.55 -27.90
N ARG A 44 6.04 -5.89 -28.33
CA ARG A 44 5.20 -6.34 -29.46
C ARG A 44 5.06 -5.22 -30.49
N GLY A 45 5.50 -5.49 -31.73
CA GLY A 45 5.24 -4.63 -32.88
C GLY A 45 6.33 -3.60 -33.23
N GLY A 46 7.53 -3.68 -32.65
CA GLY A 46 8.69 -2.87 -33.03
C GLY A 46 9.93 -3.74 -33.25
N ALA A 47 10.78 -3.37 -34.21
CA ALA A 47 12.07 -4.04 -34.43
C ALA A 47 13.05 -3.69 -33.30
N TRP A 48 13.61 -4.72 -32.65
CA TRP A 48 14.62 -4.55 -31.61
C TRP A 48 15.95 -4.16 -32.23
N ARG A 49 16.59 -3.12 -31.70
CA ARG A 49 17.95 -2.75 -32.09
C ARG A 49 18.96 -3.58 -31.30
N SER A 50 20.19 -3.66 -31.78
CA SER A 50 21.27 -4.38 -31.10
C SER A 50 21.50 -3.93 -29.65
N LEU A 51 21.29 -2.64 -29.36
CA LEU A 51 21.37 -2.09 -28.01
C LEU A 51 20.24 -2.63 -27.11
N ASP A 52 19.02 -2.75 -27.62
CA ASP A 52 17.85 -3.25 -26.87
C ASP A 52 18.08 -4.72 -26.48
N VAL A 53 18.64 -5.52 -27.39
CA VAL A 53 19.01 -6.92 -27.13
C VAL A 53 20.09 -6.99 -26.04
N LYS A 54 21.15 -6.18 -26.13
CA LYS A 54 22.21 -6.15 -25.10
C LYS A 54 21.67 -5.79 -23.72
N MET A 55 20.78 -4.80 -23.62
CA MET A 55 20.13 -4.45 -22.35
C MET A 55 19.22 -5.59 -21.85
N GLY A 56 18.45 -6.22 -22.74
CA GLY A 56 17.59 -7.35 -22.41
C GLY A 56 18.36 -8.54 -21.85
N VAL A 57 19.46 -8.93 -22.52
CA VAL A 57 20.35 -10.00 -22.05
C VAL A 57 20.97 -9.65 -20.69
N TRP A 58 21.44 -8.42 -20.51
CA TRP A 58 22.00 -7.97 -19.23
C TRP A 58 20.96 -8.06 -18.11
N PHE A 59 19.76 -7.50 -18.31
CA PHE A 59 18.69 -7.56 -17.31
C PHE A 59 18.32 -9.01 -17.00
N LEU A 60 18.14 -9.86 -18.01
CA LEU A 60 17.84 -11.27 -17.79
C LEU A 60 18.94 -11.95 -16.96
N THR A 61 20.21 -11.71 -17.30
CA THR A 61 21.37 -12.31 -16.62
C THR A 61 21.39 -11.95 -15.13
N VAL A 62 21.26 -10.67 -14.77
CA VAL A 62 21.31 -10.28 -13.35
C VAL A 62 20.09 -10.75 -12.56
N HIS A 63 18.91 -10.85 -13.20
CA HIS A 63 17.72 -11.39 -12.55
C HIS A 63 17.85 -12.89 -12.31
N LEU A 64 18.33 -13.64 -13.30
CA LEU A 64 18.63 -15.07 -13.15
C LEU A 64 19.68 -15.31 -12.06
N LEU A 65 20.72 -14.49 -12.02
CA LEU A 65 21.73 -14.56 -10.96
C LEU A 65 21.12 -14.31 -9.57
N ALA A 66 20.22 -13.33 -9.43
CA ALA A 66 19.56 -13.02 -8.17
C ALA A 66 18.61 -14.14 -7.68
N LEU A 67 18.10 -15.00 -8.57
CA LEU A 67 17.27 -16.16 -8.17
C LEU A 67 18.04 -17.17 -7.29
N PHE A 68 19.37 -17.15 -7.32
CA PHE A 68 20.21 -18.00 -6.46
C PHE A 68 20.36 -17.47 -5.02
N ALA A 69 19.82 -16.28 -4.71
CA ALA A 69 19.97 -15.64 -3.41
C ALA A 69 19.48 -16.50 -2.22
N PRO A 70 18.33 -17.19 -2.27
CA PRO A 70 17.87 -18.03 -1.16
C PRO A 70 18.83 -19.17 -0.81
N PHE A 71 19.56 -19.70 -1.80
CA PHE A 71 20.50 -20.82 -1.63
C PHE A 71 21.87 -20.37 -1.14
N THR A 72 22.16 -19.07 -1.19
CA THR A 72 23.47 -18.48 -0.86
C THR A 72 23.35 -17.45 0.27
N PHE A 73 22.20 -17.39 0.96
CA PHE A 73 21.92 -16.38 1.97
C PHE A 73 22.84 -16.50 3.18
N THR A 74 23.44 -15.38 3.57
CA THR A 74 24.00 -15.16 4.90
C THR A 74 23.69 -13.73 5.35
N TRP A 75 23.66 -13.49 6.66
CA TRP A 75 23.47 -12.14 7.18
C TRP A 75 24.59 -11.18 6.74
N GLY A 76 25.82 -11.66 6.61
CA GLY A 76 26.94 -10.85 6.13
C GLY A 76 26.73 -10.37 4.68
N LEU A 77 26.29 -11.27 3.79
CA LEU A 77 25.97 -10.93 2.40
C LEU A 77 24.79 -9.98 2.31
N PHE A 78 23.75 -10.19 3.11
CA PHE A 78 22.60 -9.29 3.18
C PHE A 78 23.02 -7.85 3.51
N TRP A 79 23.79 -7.66 4.60
CA TRP A 79 24.24 -6.32 5.01
C TRP A 79 25.20 -5.69 4.00
N THR A 80 26.11 -6.48 3.44
CA THR A 80 27.03 -6.01 2.39
C THR A 80 26.26 -5.50 1.17
N THR A 81 25.24 -6.24 0.72
CA THR A 81 24.34 -5.83 -0.36
C THR A 81 23.53 -4.58 0.01
N PHE A 82 22.99 -4.52 1.24
CA PHE A 82 22.22 -3.37 1.71
C PHE A 82 23.06 -2.07 1.69
N PHE A 83 24.26 -2.09 2.26
CA PHE A 83 25.17 -0.93 2.22
C PHE A 83 25.62 -0.62 0.79
N GLY A 84 25.86 -1.64 -0.04
CA GLY A 84 26.12 -1.45 -1.47
C GLY A 84 24.97 -0.76 -2.21
N CYS A 85 23.71 -1.04 -1.85
CA CYS A 85 22.53 -0.35 -2.37
C CYS A 85 22.49 1.11 -1.90
N VAL A 86 22.81 1.40 -0.63
CA VAL A 86 22.89 2.77 -0.11
C VAL A 86 23.94 3.56 -0.89
N LEU A 87 25.15 3.03 -1.04
CA LEU A 87 26.23 3.70 -1.79
C LEU A 87 25.86 3.94 -3.25
N GLY A 88 25.32 2.94 -3.95
CA GLY A 88 24.97 3.07 -5.37
C GLY A 88 23.75 3.95 -5.63
N LEU A 89 22.65 3.72 -4.91
CA LEU A 89 21.37 4.36 -5.18
C LEU A 89 21.22 5.71 -4.47
N MET A 90 21.60 5.80 -3.20
CA MET A 90 21.46 7.06 -2.46
C MET A 90 22.53 8.05 -2.91
N LEU A 91 23.81 7.69 -2.82
CA LEU A 91 24.90 8.63 -3.16
C LEU A 91 25.06 8.80 -4.68
N GLY A 92 25.08 7.68 -5.41
CA GLY A 92 25.31 7.68 -6.84
C GLY A 92 24.12 8.18 -7.67
N ILE A 93 22.96 7.54 -7.53
CA ILE A 93 21.78 7.88 -8.34
C ILE A 93 21.05 9.12 -7.80
N SER A 94 20.58 9.09 -6.55
CA SER A 94 19.72 10.15 -5.98
C SER A 94 20.48 11.46 -5.77
N VAL A 95 21.53 11.47 -4.93
CA VAL A 95 22.28 12.68 -4.59
C VAL A 95 23.05 13.22 -5.79
N THR A 96 23.70 12.36 -6.57
CA THR A 96 24.64 12.80 -7.62
C THR A 96 24.02 12.87 -9.00
N PHE A 97 23.63 11.75 -9.62
CA PHE A 97 23.11 11.78 -10.99
C PHE A 97 21.83 12.60 -11.12
N HIS A 98 20.92 12.49 -10.15
CA HIS A 98 19.65 13.17 -10.18
C HIS A 98 19.75 14.61 -9.65
N ARG A 99 19.97 14.80 -8.33
CA ARG A 99 19.88 16.14 -7.72
C ARG A 99 21.02 17.08 -8.11
N ASN A 100 22.27 16.60 -8.12
CA ASN A 100 23.42 17.43 -8.48
C ASN A 100 23.56 17.59 -10.01
N LEU A 101 23.74 16.50 -10.75
CA LEU A 101 24.11 16.58 -12.18
C LEU A 101 22.94 16.94 -13.09
N ALA A 102 21.76 16.36 -12.89
CA ALA A 102 20.59 16.63 -13.72
C ALA A 102 19.88 17.94 -13.33
N HIS A 103 19.64 18.17 -12.03
CA HIS A 103 18.86 19.33 -11.57
C HIS A 103 19.68 20.52 -11.07
N ARG A 104 21.00 20.36 -10.87
CA ARG A 104 21.89 21.43 -10.38
C ARG A 104 21.35 22.06 -9.09
N SER A 105 20.81 21.22 -8.21
CA SER A 105 20.17 21.65 -6.96
C SER A 105 21.16 22.09 -5.89
N PHE A 106 22.42 21.70 -6.01
CA PHE A 106 23.54 22.10 -5.17
C PHE A 106 24.86 21.82 -5.92
N LYS A 107 25.99 22.23 -5.35
CA LYS A 107 27.34 21.99 -5.87
C LYS A 107 28.16 21.16 -4.88
N LEU A 108 29.00 20.27 -5.40
CA LEU A 108 29.99 19.50 -4.65
C LEU A 108 31.41 19.83 -5.14
N PRO A 109 32.45 19.64 -4.32
CA PRO A 109 33.82 19.62 -4.82
C PRO A 109 33.99 18.46 -5.80
N LYS A 110 34.82 18.68 -6.83
CA LYS A 110 34.91 17.76 -7.98
C LYS A 110 35.33 16.34 -7.62
N TRP A 111 36.24 16.17 -6.66
CA TRP A 111 36.65 14.85 -6.21
C TRP A 111 35.45 14.06 -5.66
N LEU A 112 34.58 14.69 -4.85
CA LEU A 112 33.43 14.04 -4.25
C LEU A 112 32.31 13.79 -5.27
N GLU A 113 32.08 14.75 -6.17
CA GLU A 113 31.18 14.59 -7.32
C GLU A 113 31.60 13.37 -8.16
N TYR A 114 32.90 13.21 -8.45
CA TYR A 114 33.43 12.09 -9.22
C TYR A 114 33.35 10.77 -8.47
N THR A 115 33.67 10.75 -7.17
CA THR A 115 33.52 9.55 -6.32
C THR A 115 32.07 9.06 -6.31
N PHE A 116 31.11 9.94 -6.02
CA PHE A 116 29.71 9.52 -5.99
C PHE A 116 29.18 9.17 -7.39
N ALA A 117 29.60 9.89 -8.42
CA ALA A 117 29.26 9.55 -9.79
C ALA A 117 29.75 8.14 -10.16
N TYR A 118 30.95 7.75 -9.71
CA TYR A 118 31.46 6.40 -9.92
C TYR A 118 30.64 5.34 -9.18
N LEU A 119 30.18 5.61 -7.95
CA LEU A 119 29.22 4.74 -7.25
C LEU A 119 27.90 4.60 -8.05
N GLY A 120 27.44 5.67 -8.69
CA GLY A 120 26.27 5.66 -9.57
C GLY A 120 26.48 4.83 -10.84
N VAL A 121 27.70 4.83 -11.42
CA VAL A 121 28.07 3.93 -12.52
C VAL A 121 27.90 2.48 -12.09
N GLN A 122 28.33 2.14 -10.88
CA GLN A 122 28.19 0.78 -10.34
C GLN A 122 26.73 0.37 -10.08
N ALA A 123 25.75 1.29 -10.11
CA ALA A 123 24.34 0.91 -10.11
C ALA A 123 23.87 0.35 -11.48
N ALA A 124 24.74 0.40 -12.48
CA ALA A 124 24.55 -0.15 -13.83
C ALA A 124 23.29 0.37 -14.55
N GLN A 125 22.91 1.64 -14.33
CA GLN A 125 21.71 2.28 -14.90
C GLN A 125 21.98 3.19 -16.11
N TYR A 126 23.18 3.16 -16.67
CA TYR A 126 23.55 4.09 -17.73
C TYR A 126 22.74 3.88 -19.02
N GLN A 127 22.19 4.98 -19.53
CA GLN A 127 21.61 5.05 -20.87
C GLN A 127 22.34 6.15 -21.64
N ALA A 128 22.97 5.81 -22.76
CA ALA A 128 23.69 6.77 -23.59
C ALA A 128 22.69 7.77 -24.20
N ARG A 129 22.59 8.97 -23.63
CA ARG A 129 21.91 10.12 -24.26
C ARG A 129 22.93 11.19 -24.60
N ASN A 130 22.79 11.78 -25.78
CA ASN A 130 23.77 12.72 -26.33
C ASN A 130 23.54 14.18 -25.89
N ASN A 131 22.66 14.44 -24.94
CA ASN A 131 22.07 15.76 -24.71
C ASN A 131 22.61 16.45 -23.44
N VAL A 132 23.91 16.29 -23.14
CA VAL A 132 24.52 16.81 -21.90
C VAL A 132 25.90 17.40 -22.23
N GLU A 133 25.92 18.61 -22.81
CA GLU A 133 27.15 19.24 -23.32
C GLU A 133 28.15 19.61 -22.22
N ASP A 134 27.66 20.06 -21.08
CA ASP A 134 28.46 20.44 -19.91
C ASP A 134 29.24 19.24 -19.33
N LEU A 135 28.67 18.04 -19.30
CA LEU A 135 29.38 16.84 -18.87
C LEU A 135 30.36 16.30 -19.93
N LYS A 136 30.08 16.50 -21.23
CA LYS A 136 30.99 16.07 -22.30
C LYS A 136 32.33 16.80 -22.25
N SER A 137 32.36 18.03 -21.74
CA SER A 137 33.59 18.82 -21.59
C SER A 137 34.57 18.26 -20.55
N GLN A 138 34.08 17.45 -19.61
CA GLN A 138 34.88 16.92 -18.50
C GLN A 138 35.52 15.56 -18.85
N ALA A 139 36.84 15.44 -18.67
CA ALA A 139 37.61 14.24 -19.03
C ALA A 139 37.14 12.98 -18.28
N PHE A 140 36.83 13.11 -16.99
CA PHE A 140 36.34 11.99 -16.16
C PHE A 140 35.08 11.34 -16.75
N TYR A 141 34.05 12.11 -17.09
CA TYR A 141 32.81 11.57 -17.64
C TYR A 141 32.99 11.00 -19.05
N ARG A 142 33.90 11.55 -19.87
CA ARG A 142 34.28 10.93 -21.15
C ARG A 142 34.93 9.56 -20.95
N PHE A 143 35.85 9.45 -19.99
CA PHE A 143 36.52 8.21 -19.65
C PHE A 143 35.51 7.14 -19.19
N ILE A 144 34.67 7.45 -18.20
CA ILE A 144 33.63 6.56 -17.69
C ILE A 144 32.67 6.13 -18.81
N LYS A 145 32.24 7.06 -19.68
CA LYS A 145 31.37 6.74 -20.81
C LYS A 145 32.01 5.73 -21.78
N ARG A 146 33.30 5.89 -22.08
CA ARG A 146 34.02 5.00 -23.00
C ARG A 146 34.29 3.61 -22.41
N THR A 147 34.48 3.54 -21.10
CA THR A 147 34.91 2.31 -20.39
C THR A 147 33.81 1.70 -19.52
N TYR A 148 32.57 2.19 -19.63
CA TYR A 148 31.44 1.83 -18.76
C TYR A 148 31.30 0.32 -18.51
N VAL A 149 31.31 -0.50 -19.57
CA VAL A 149 31.15 -1.96 -19.45
C VAL A 149 32.27 -2.59 -18.63
N TRP A 150 33.50 -2.11 -18.79
CA TRP A 150 34.67 -2.62 -18.07
C TRP A 150 34.63 -2.30 -16.58
N HIS A 151 34.01 -1.19 -16.17
CA HIS A 151 33.83 -0.89 -14.75
C HIS A 151 32.86 -1.85 -14.06
N ILE A 152 31.81 -2.29 -14.77
CA ILE A 152 30.83 -3.24 -14.24
C ILE A 152 31.43 -4.65 -14.21
N LEU A 153 32.07 -5.08 -15.29
CA LEU A 153 32.70 -6.40 -15.38
C LEU A 153 33.89 -6.52 -14.42
N GLY A 154 34.74 -5.50 -14.34
CA GLY A 154 35.86 -5.47 -13.40
C GLY A 154 35.39 -5.55 -11.95
N PHE A 155 34.32 -4.84 -11.60
CA PHE A 155 33.73 -4.94 -10.26
C PHE A 155 33.17 -6.35 -10.00
N ALA A 156 32.51 -6.98 -10.98
CA ALA A 156 32.03 -8.35 -10.87
C ALA A 156 33.17 -9.36 -10.60
N VAL A 157 34.29 -9.21 -11.31
CA VAL A 157 35.49 -10.04 -11.14
C VAL A 157 36.08 -9.87 -9.75
N ILE A 158 36.21 -8.64 -9.26
CA ILE A 158 36.71 -8.36 -7.90
C ILE A 158 35.78 -8.97 -6.85
N VAL A 159 34.47 -8.77 -6.98
CA VAL A 159 33.48 -9.34 -6.06
C VAL A 159 33.56 -10.87 -6.03
N TYR A 160 33.71 -11.51 -7.20
CA TYR A 160 33.88 -12.94 -7.28
C TYR A 160 35.20 -13.41 -6.65
N ALA A 161 36.31 -12.69 -6.87
CA ALA A 161 37.59 -13.01 -6.26
C ALA A 161 37.56 -12.93 -4.72
N LEU A 162 36.79 -11.99 -4.16
CA LEU A 162 36.71 -11.78 -2.70
C LEU A 162 35.85 -12.80 -1.95
N GLY A 163 34.86 -13.42 -2.60
CA GLY A 163 33.97 -14.35 -1.90
C GLY A 163 33.12 -15.24 -2.80
N GLY A 164 33.63 -15.54 -3.98
CA GLY A 164 33.10 -16.51 -4.92
C GLY A 164 31.69 -16.22 -5.42
N PHE A 165 31.00 -17.29 -5.78
CA PHE A 165 29.65 -17.23 -6.34
C PHE A 165 28.61 -16.59 -5.40
N PRO A 166 28.58 -16.85 -4.07
CA PRO A 166 27.64 -16.17 -3.17
C PRO A 166 27.79 -14.64 -3.16
N CYS A 167 29.02 -14.13 -3.16
CA CYS A 167 29.25 -12.68 -3.26
C CYS A 167 28.77 -12.12 -4.59
N LEU A 168 29.02 -12.84 -5.70
CA LEU A 168 28.54 -12.43 -7.02
C LEU A 168 27.00 -12.38 -7.06
N VAL A 169 26.31 -13.39 -6.51
CA VAL A 169 24.85 -13.43 -6.41
C VAL A 169 24.30 -12.21 -5.66
N TRP A 170 24.85 -11.91 -4.49
CA TRP A 170 24.31 -10.89 -3.60
C TRP A 170 24.75 -9.47 -3.98
N VAL A 171 26.04 -9.24 -4.20
CA VAL A 171 26.62 -7.90 -4.42
C VAL A 171 26.44 -7.44 -5.87
N MET A 172 26.36 -8.37 -6.84
CA MET A 172 26.01 -8.03 -8.23
C MET A 172 24.54 -8.30 -8.51
N GLY A 173 24.06 -9.55 -8.38
CA GLY A 173 22.69 -9.93 -8.73
C GLY A 173 21.63 -9.17 -7.93
N VAL A 174 21.50 -9.47 -6.64
CA VAL A 174 20.46 -8.92 -5.75
C VAL A 174 20.55 -7.40 -5.68
N ARG A 175 21.75 -6.84 -5.48
CA ARG A 175 21.97 -5.38 -5.39
C ARG A 175 21.46 -4.64 -6.63
N LEU A 176 21.82 -5.11 -7.83
CA LEU A 176 21.43 -4.46 -9.07
C LEU A 176 19.94 -4.62 -9.35
N VAL A 177 19.38 -5.82 -9.13
CA VAL A 177 17.93 -6.05 -9.26
C VAL A 177 17.16 -5.13 -8.33
N TRP A 178 17.53 -5.06 -7.05
CA TRP A 178 16.92 -4.13 -6.09
C TRP A 178 17.01 -2.68 -6.59
N GLY A 179 18.19 -2.25 -7.03
CA GLY A 179 18.40 -0.89 -7.52
C GLY A 179 17.59 -0.54 -8.76
N TYR A 180 17.48 -1.47 -9.71
CA TYR A 180 16.63 -1.30 -10.88
C TYR A 180 15.16 -1.14 -10.50
N HIS A 181 14.61 -2.04 -9.69
CA HIS A 181 13.21 -1.96 -9.29
C HIS A 181 12.92 -0.71 -8.46
N ALA A 182 13.79 -0.35 -7.50
CA ALA A 182 13.66 0.88 -6.71
C ALA A 182 13.57 2.12 -7.61
N THR A 183 14.39 2.19 -8.68
CA THR A 183 14.41 3.32 -9.61
C THR A 183 13.27 3.26 -10.61
N PHE A 184 12.93 2.08 -11.13
CA PHE A 184 11.84 1.91 -12.08
C PHE A 184 10.47 2.18 -11.44
N PHE A 185 10.32 1.95 -10.13
CA PHE A 185 9.12 2.35 -9.40
C PHE A 185 8.92 3.86 -9.33
N VAL A 186 9.99 4.65 -9.32
CA VAL A 186 9.88 6.12 -9.44
C VAL A 186 9.23 6.49 -10.79
N ASN A 187 9.62 5.82 -11.87
CA ASN A 187 9.06 6.08 -13.21
C ASN A 187 7.68 5.46 -13.46
N SER A 188 7.27 4.48 -12.65
CA SER A 188 6.01 3.74 -12.84
C SER A 188 5.02 4.00 -11.69
N ALA A 189 5.26 3.43 -10.51
CA ALA A 189 4.36 3.49 -9.38
C ALA A 189 4.09 4.93 -8.89
N CYS A 190 5.08 5.83 -8.89
CA CYS A 190 4.88 7.21 -8.47
C CYS A 190 3.97 7.99 -9.43
N HIS A 191 4.02 7.71 -10.74
CA HIS A 191 3.17 8.36 -11.74
C HIS A 191 1.74 7.79 -11.79
N ILE A 192 1.53 6.57 -11.29
CA ILE A 192 0.24 5.87 -11.38
C ILE A 192 -0.56 5.95 -10.08
N TRP A 193 0.09 5.72 -8.94
CA TRP A 193 -0.58 5.54 -7.64
C TRP A 193 -0.18 6.57 -6.57
N GLY A 194 0.82 7.42 -6.82
CA GLY A 194 1.29 8.38 -5.81
C GLY A 194 1.87 7.70 -4.55
N ASN A 195 2.63 6.61 -4.74
CA ASN A 195 3.01 5.72 -3.64
C ASN A 195 4.15 6.24 -2.77
N ARG A 196 3.82 6.53 -1.51
CA ARG A 196 4.72 7.00 -0.44
C ARG A 196 5.81 6.00 -0.06
N TRP A 197 5.55 4.70 -0.19
CA TRP A 197 6.52 3.64 0.12
C TRP A 197 7.71 3.59 -0.85
N VAL A 198 7.53 4.08 -2.08
CA VAL A 198 8.63 4.16 -3.05
C VAL A 198 9.76 5.01 -2.46
N ALA A 199 9.43 6.09 -1.74
CA ALA A 199 10.43 6.96 -1.12
C ALA A 199 11.34 6.22 -0.11
N MET A 200 10.87 5.16 0.55
CA MET A 200 11.70 4.38 1.47
C MET A 200 12.75 3.54 0.72
N ILE A 201 12.34 2.87 -0.36
CA ILE A 201 13.23 2.00 -1.14
C ILE A 201 14.11 2.76 -2.12
N SER A 202 13.71 3.99 -2.49
CA SER A 202 14.44 4.89 -3.38
C SER A 202 15.09 6.09 -2.67
N TYR A 203 15.20 6.04 -1.34
CA TYR A 203 15.93 7.04 -0.53
C TYR A 203 15.43 8.49 -0.66
N GLY A 204 14.13 8.68 -0.91
CA GLY A 204 13.46 9.99 -0.99
C GLY A 204 12.91 10.34 -2.38
N GLU A 205 13.31 9.62 -3.42
CA GLU A 205 12.89 9.87 -4.82
C GLU A 205 11.39 9.64 -5.05
N GLY A 206 10.73 8.90 -4.16
CA GLY A 206 9.30 8.62 -4.22
C GLY A 206 8.39 9.82 -3.89
N TRP A 207 8.93 10.93 -3.34
CA TRP A 207 8.22 12.22 -3.21
C TRP A 207 8.11 12.93 -4.58
N HIS A 208 7.67 12.16 -5.57
CA HIS A 208 7.88 12.48 -6.97
C HIS A 208 7.03 13.66 -7.43
N ASN A 209 5.82 13.83 -6.87
CA ASN A 209 5.00 15.00 -7.16
C ASN A 209 5.65 16.30 -6.64
N ASN A 210 6.27 16.28 -5.46
CA ASN A 210 7.02 17.43 -4.93
C ASN A 210 8.21 17.75 -5.83
N HIS A 211 8.93 16.72 -6.28
CA HIS A 211 10.03 16.87 -7.22
C HIS A 211 9.58 17.52 -8.54
N HIS A 212 8.52 17.02 -9.18
CA HIS A 212 7.96 17.65 -10.40
C HIS A 212 7.39 19.06 -10.15
N ALA A 213 6.95 19.36 -8.93
CA ALA A 213 6.53 20.71 -8.58
C ALA A 213 7.72 21.68 -8.46
N PHE A 214 8.86 21.21 -7.94
CA PHE A 214 10.06 22.01 -7.68
C PHE A 214 11.32 21.25 -8.11
N GLU A 215 11.50 21.08 -9.41
CA GLU A 215 12.58 20.24 -9.98
C GLU A 215 13.99 20.70 -9.55
N PHE A 216 14.16 22.00 -9.30
CA PHE A 216 15.43 22.56 -8.86
C PHE A 216 15.77 22.27 -7.38
N SER A 217 14.81 21.80 -6.58
CA SER A 217 14.97 21.63 -5.13
C SER A 217 15.92 20.48 -4.78
N ALA A 218 16.85 20.71 -3.85
CA ALA A 218 17.68 19.64 -3.29
C ALA A 218 16.90 18.71 -2.33
N ARG A 219 15.73 19.18 -1.85
CA ARG A 219 14.85 18.47 -0.91
C ARG A 219 13.56 18.06 -1.61
N PHE A 220 13.26 16.77 -1.65
CA PHE A 220 12.02 16.26 -2.24
C PHE A 220 10.96 16.03 -1.17
N GLY A 221 11.34 15.58 0.03
CA GLY A 221 10.45 15.50 1.18
C GLY A 221 10.23 16.86 1.84
N LEU A 222 9.29 17.67 1.37
CA LEU A 222 9.07 19.05 1.81
C LEU A 222 8.44 19.16 3.20
N GLU A 223 7.68 18.15 3.62
CA GLU A 223 7.10 18.09 4.97
C GLU A 223 8.02 17.38 5.96
N TRP A 224 7.91 17.67 7.25
CA TRP A 224 8.78 17.08 8.30
C TRP A 224 8.69 15.55 8.38
N TRP A 225 7.54 14.98 8.01
CA TRP A 225 7.29 13.53 8.03
C TRP A 225 7.68 12.83 6.72
N GLN A 226 8.04 13.58 5.68
CA GLN A 226 8.45 13.03 4.40
C GLN A 226 9.93 12.63 4.47
N LEU A 227 10.18 11.40 4.90
CA LEU A 227 11.54 10.85 5.00
C LEU A 227 12.25 10.93 3.65
N ASP A 228 13.38 11.64 3.62
CA ASP A 228 14.20 11.89 2.43
C ASP A 228 15.67 11.74 2.83
N MET A 229 16.19 10.52 2.68
CA MET A 229 17.56 10.17 3.07
C MET A 229 18.60 10.92 2.20
N GLY A 230 18.28 11.16 0.92
CA GLY A 230 19.09 12.02 0.06
C GLY A 230 19.21 13.44 0.61
N TRP A 231 18.12 14.02 1.13
CA TRP A 231 18.16 15.34 1.77
C TRP A 231 18.98 15.33 3.06
N CYS A 232 18.80 14.33 3.93
CA CYS A 232 19.62 14.19 5.13
C CYS A 232 21.12 14.13 4.80
N THR A 233 21.47 13.42 3.72
CA THR A 233 22.85 13.33 3.24
C THR A 233 23.36 14.68 2.73
N ILE A 234 22.58 15.40 1.93
CA ILE A 234 22.96 16.74 1.43
C ILE A 234 23.13 17.71 2.61
N ARG A 235 22.27 17.63 3.63
CA ARG A 235 22.38 18.45 4.84
C ARG A 235 23.63 18.16 5.66
N LEU A 236 24.01 16.89 5.77
CA LEU A 236 25.29 16.52 6.38
C LEU A 236 26.47 17.11 5.59
N LEU A 237 26.44 16.98 4.25
CA LEU A 237 27.49 17.54 3.39
C LEU A 237 27.54 19.07 3.46
N GLU A 238 26.39 19.74 3.56
CA GLU A 238 26.29 21.20 3.74
C GLU A 238 26.89 21.61 5.09
N ALA A 239 26.56 20.89 6.17
CA ALA A 239 27.13 21.14 7.50
C ALA A 239 28.66 20.93 7.54
N LEU A 240 29.19 20.03 6.74
CA LEU A 240 30.64 19.81 6.56
C LEU A 240 31.29 20.78 5.57
N GLY A 241 30.54 21.73 4.99
CA GLY A 241 31.04 22.68 3.98
C GLY A 241 31.32 22.08 2.60
N LEU A 242 30.93 20.82 2.36
CA LEU A 242 31.14 20.11 1.10
C LEU A 242 30.01 20.35 0.09
N ALA A 243 28.78 20.60 0.54
CA ALA A 243 27.68 21.00 -0.33
C ALA A 243 27.44 22.51 -0.24
N THR A 244 27.46 23.19 -1.39
CA THR A 244 27.25 24.64 -1.47
C THR A 244 26.13 24.97 -2.46
N ASN A 245 25.58 26.19 -2.40
CA ASN A 245 24.51 26.66 -3.29
C ASN A 245 23.28 25.72 -3.30
N VAL A 246 22.87 25.25 -2.11
CA VAL A 246 21.74 24.35 -1.93
C VAL A 246 20.43 25.11 -2.19
N LYS A 247 19.68 24.68 -3.20
CA LYS A 247 18.43 25.32 -3.62
C LYS A 247 17.23 24.66 -2.96
N LEU A 248 16.30 25.48 -2.46
CA LEU A 248 15.04 25.05 -1.84
C LEU A 248 13.87 25.92 -2.34
N PRO A 249 12.64 25.38 -2.40
CA PRO A 249 11.46 26.17 -2.73
C PRO A 249 11.11 27.10 -1.57
N THR A 250 10.81 28.36 -1.88
CA THR A 250 10.25 29.33 -0.93
C THR A 250 8.78 29.01 -0.63
N GLU A 251 8.25 29.55 0.46
CA GLU A 251 6.81 29.43 0.77
C GLU A 251 5.93 30.04 -0.33
N THR A 252 6.39 31.11 -0.98
CA THR A 252 5.70 31.71 -2.13
C THR A 252 5.65 30.75 -3.33
N HIS A 253 6.72 29.99 -3.61
CA HIS A 253 6.71 28.95 -4.64
C HIS A 253 5.69 27.85 -4.31
N LYS A 254 5.62 27.43 -3.04
CA LYS A 254 4.66 26.42 -2.57
C LYS A 254 3.23 26.89 -2.72
N LEU A 255 2.90 28.10 -2.27
CA LEU A 255 1.58 28.70 -2.39
C LEU A 255 1.13 28.85 -3.85
N LYS A 256 2.03 29.27 -4.74
CA LYS A 256 1.72 29.40 -6.17
C LYS A 256 1.34 28.05 -6.80
N LYS A 257 2.05 26.97 -6.44
CA LYS A 257 1.74 25.61 -6.91
C LYS A 257 0.46 25.04 -6.30
N SER A 258 0.15 25.35 -5.03
CA SER A 258 -1.12 24.90 -4.42
C SER A 258 -2.34 25.61 -5.02
N LEU A 259 -2.25 26.89 -5.35
CA LEU A 259 -3.34 27.65 -5.99
C LEU A 259 -3.56 27.26 -7.46
N ALA A 260 -2.51 26.82 -8.17
CA ALA A 260 -2.66 26.30 -9.53
C ALA A 260 -3.44 24.97 -9.56
N SER A 261 -3.34 24.16 -8.49
CA SER A 261 -4.02 22.86 -8.38
C SER A 261 -5.54 22.97 -8.23
N THR A 262 -6.05 24.07 -7.68
CA THR A 262 -7.50 24.31 -7.55
C THR A 262 -8.18 24.67 -8.87
N ASN A 263 -7.43 24.98 -9.93
CA ASN A 263 -7.95 25.23 -11.28
C ASN A 263 -7.81 24.03 -12.23
N TYR A 264 -7.31 22.88 -11.76
CA TYR A 264 -7.18 21.67 -12.57
C TYR A 264 -8.38 20.73 -12.34
N ASP A 265 -9.40 20.89 -13.17
CA ASP A 265 -10.57 20.00 -13.22
C ASP A 265 -10.52 19.21 -14.54
N PRO A 266 -10.17 17.90 -14.53
CA PRO A 266 -10.05 17.15 -15.77
C PRO A 266 -11.40 16.86 -16.44
N ILE A 267 -12.54 17.13 -15.79
CA ILE A 267 -13.87 16.85 -16.34
C ILE A 267 -14.87 17.91 -15.87
N ARG A 268 -14.81 19.13 -16.44
CA ARG A 268 -15.90 20.08 -16.31
C ARG A 268 -16.85 19.97 -17.49
N TYR A 269 -17.84 19.09 -17.33
CA TYR A 269 -19.07 19.16 -18.12
C TYR A 269 -19.67 20.57 -17.93
N LYS A 270 -19.94 21.26 -19.04
CA LYS A 270 -20.64 22.54 -19.04
C LYS A 270 -22.00 22.36 -18.36
N ASN A 271 -22.18 22.94 -17.18
CA ASN A 271 -23.48 23.43 -16.78
C ASN A 271 -23.38 24.94 -16.53
N LYS A 272 -23.86 25.68 -17.53
CA LYS A 272 -24.27 27.07 -17.39
C LYS A 272 -25.56 27.06 -16.57
N SER A 273 -25.49 27.50 -15.32
CA SER A 273 -26.61 28.21 -14.72
C SER A 273 -26.05 29.28 -13.78
N ARG A 274 -26.48 30.50 -14.07
CA ARG A 274 -26.16 31.74 -13.35
C ARG A 274 -26.67 31.64 -11.91
N GLY A 275 -25.84 32.03 -10.95
CA GLY A 275 -26.22 32.21 -9.56
C GLY A 275 -25.11 32.99 -8.83
N LYS A 276 -25.51 34.07 -8.15
CA LYS A 276 -24.69 35.20 -7.72
C LYS A 276 -23.57 34.87 -6.71
N LEU A 277 -22.52 35.71 -6.75
CA LEU A 277 -21.45 35.80 -5.77
C LEU A 277 -21.99 36.05 -4.35
N GLY A 278 -21.33 35.43 -3.36
CA GLY A 278 -21.36 35.87 -1.96
C GLY A 278 -20.83 34.85 -0.96
N CYS A 279 -19.68 35.18 -0.33
CA CYS A 279 -19.12 34.72 0.95
C CYS A 279 -17.82 33.88 0.90
N GLY A 280 -16.85 34.34 1.72
CA GLY A 280 -15.48 33.82 1.88
C GLY A 280 -15.36 32.49 2.64
N PRO A 281 -14.13 32.06 2.99
CA PRO A 281 -13.83 30.66 3.24
C PRO A 281 -14.18 30.26 4.68
N THR A 282 -15.40 29.83 4.91
CA THR A 282 -15.71 28.96 6.05
C THR A 282 -15.59 27.50 5.62
N CYS A 283 -14.68 26.80 6.27
CA CYS A 283 -14.40 25.37 6.17
C CYS A 283 -15.65 24.52 5.84
N SER A 284 -15.70 23.93 4.64
CA SER A 284 -16.81 23.05 4.20
C SER A 284 -17.01 21.77 5.04
N ALA A 285 -16.19 21.54 6.08
CA ALA A 285 -16.35 20.44 7.01
C ALA A 285 -17.38 20.70 8.13
N CYS A 286 -17.83 21.94 8.33
CA CYS A 286 -18.83 22.27 9.37
C CYS A 286 -20.29 22.09 8.93
N ALA A 287 -20.57 21.82 7.66
CA ALA A 287 -21.93 21.80 7.11
C ALA A 287 -22.77 20.55 7.48
N LEU A 288 -22.23 19.61 8.26
CA LEU A 288 -22.91 18.36 8.64
C LEU A 288 -23.28 18.27 10.13
N VAL A 289 -23.09 19.33 10.92
CA VAL A 289 -23.51 19.35 12.33
C VAL A 289 -24.76 20.24 12.46
N PRO A 290 -25.90 19.73 12.97
CA PRO A 290 -27.05 20.58 13.21
C PRO A 290 -26.66 21.70 14.17
N HIS A 291 -26.78 22.94 13.68
CA HIS A 291 -26.66 24.17 14.47
C HIS A 291 -27.75 24.16 15.53
N ASN A 292 -27.48 23.63 16.73
CA ASN A 292 -28.19 23.99 17.97
C ASN A 292 -27.58 23.43 19.28
N CYS A 293 -26.41 22.77 19.27
CA CYS A 293 -25.95 22.01 20.46
C CYS A 293 -24.71 22.54 21.21
N PHE A 294 -24.24 23.77 21.00
CA PHE A 294 -23.05 24.26 21.73
C PHE A 294 -23.24 25.65 22.33
N ARG A 295 -23.98 25.71 23.45
CA ARG A 295 -23.69 26.70 24.50
C ARG A 295 -22.69 26.07 25.48
N GLY A 296 -21.46 26.58 25.51
CA GLY A 296 -20.57 26.43 26.69
C GLY A 296 -19.52 25.30 26.72
N ARG A 297 -19.16 24.62 25.62
CA ARG A 297 -18.00 23.69 25.61
C ARG A 297 -16.95 24.10 24.59
N LYS A 298 -15.67 24.04 24.98
CA LYS A 298 -14.50 24.28 24.11
C LYS A 298 -14.64 23.48 22.80
N ALA A 299 -14.35 24.13 21.67
CA ALA A 299 -14.42 23.52 20.34
C ALA A 299 -13.61 22.20 20.30
N PRO A 300 -14.14 21.11 19.73
CA PRO A 300 -13.39 19.85 19.61
C PRO A 300 -12.15 20.06 18.74
N THR A 301 -11.00 19.59 19.20
CA THR A 301 -9.76 19.58 18.42
C THR A 301 -9.91 18.61 17.25
N CYS A 302 -10.17 19.13 16.05
CA CYS A 302 -10.21 18.34 14.82
C CYS A 302 -8.78 17.99 14.39
N GLU A 303 -8.33 16.78 14.70
CA GLU A 303 -7.01 16.26 14.30
C GLU A 303 -7.20 15.37 13.05
N LYS A 304 -6.49 15.62 11.94
CA LYS A 304 -6.51 14.70 10.80
C LYS A 304 -5.63 13.49 11.10
N ILE A 305 -6.08 12.29 10.73
CA ILE A 305 -5.23 11.11 10.80
C ILE A 305 -4.09 11.31 9.81
N PHE A 306 -2.87 10.99 10.27
CA PHE A 306 -1.64 11.07 9.49
C PHE A 306 -1.88 10.65 8.04
N MET A 307 -1.46 11.51 7.11
CA MET A 307 -1.45 11.14 5.69
C MET A 307 -2.83 10.88 5.06
N SER A 308 -3.93 11.38 5.64
CA SER A 308 -5.30 11.13 5.15
C SER A 308 -6.21 12.37 5.25
N ASP A 309 -7.35 12.31 4.55
CA ASP A 309 -8.43 13.30 4.67
C ASP A 309 -9.42 12.98 5.80
N VAL A 310 -9.20 11.89 6.55
CA VAL A 310 -10.06 11.49 7.65
C VAL A 310 -9.79 12.37 8.87
N VAL A 311 -10.83 13.04 9.36
CA VAL A 311 -10.77 13.88 10.55
C VAL A 311 -11.20 13.06 11.76
N VAL A 312 -10.36 13.05 12.80
CA VAL A 312 -10.71 12.51 14.12
C VAL A 312 -11.65 13.50 14.79
N THR A 313 -12.93 13.13 14.87
CA THR A 313 -13.96 13.94 15.52
C THR A 313 -14.00 13.71 17.02
N ARG A 314 -13.55 12.53 17.49
CA ARG A 314 -13.53 12.18 18.90
C ARG A 314 -12.41 11.21 19.24
N LYS A 315 -11.24 11.73 19.62
CA LYS A 315 -10.11 10.88 20.02
C LYS A 315 -10.48 10.05 21.26
N ARG A 316 -10.65 8.73 21.09
CA ARG A 316 -10.83 7.79 22.20
C ARG A 316 -9.46 7.27 22.63
N SER A 317 -9.07 7.56 23.86
CA SER A 317 -7.88 6.94 24.46
C SER A 317 -8.32 5.80 25.36
N VAL A 318 -8.02 4.57 24.95
CA VAL A 318 -8.36 3.36 25.71
C VAL A 318 -7.28 3.04 26.76
N PHE A 319 -6.07 3.57 26.57
CA PHE A 319 -4.91 3.35 27.44
C PHE A 319 -4.66 4.46 28.46
N ARG A 320 -5.35 5.60 28.35
CA ARG A 320 -5.24 6.73 29.30
C ARG A 320 -6.63 7.18 29.73
N GLY A 321 -7.03 6.85 30.96
CA GLY A 321 -8.17 7.49 31.64
C GLY A 321 -9.48 6.70 31.80
N GLY A 322 -9.49 5.37 31.59
CA GLY A 322 -10.66 4.52 31.87
C GLY A 322 -10.31 3.31 32.75
N ALA A 323 -11.20 2.92 33.66
CA ALA A 323 -11.06 1.68 34.43
C ALA A 323 -11.29 0.47 33.51
N TRP A 324 -10.24 -0.29 33.23
CA TRP A 324 -10.32 -1.50 32.42
C TRP A 324 -11.21 -2.53 33.10
N ARG A 325 -12.15 -3.12 32.34
CA ARG A 325 -12.97 -4.22 32.86
C ARG A 325 -12.16 -5.52 32.82
N SER A 326 -12.63 -6.53 33.55
CA SER A 326 -11.97 -7.84 33.58
C SER A 326 -11.81 -8.47 32.18
N LEU A 327 -12.72 -8.18 31.26
CA LEU A 327 -12.63 -8.62 29.87
C LEU A 327 -11.51 -7.91 29.09
N ASP A 328 -11.33 -6.61 29.32
CA ASP A 328 -10.28 -5.81 28.67
C ASP A 328 -8.90 -6.27 29.14
N VAL A 329 -8.75 -6.53 30.45
CA VAL A 329 -7.51 -7.09 31.03
C VAL A 329 -7.20 -8.45 30.41
N LYS A 330 -8.18 -9.36 30.33
CA LYS A 330 -7.98 -10.69 29.71
C LYS A 330 -7.56 -10.59 28.24
N MET A 331 -8.16 -9.69 27.48
CA MET A 331 -7.75 -9.43 26.10
C MET A 331 -6.34 -8.83 26.05
N GLY A 332 -6.02 -7.86 26.91
CA GLY A 332 -4.70 -7.24 27.02
C GLY A 332 -3.61 -8.26 27.28
N VAL A 333 -3.80 -9.13 28.27
CA VAL A 333 -2.87 -10.21 28.61
C VAL A 333 -2.68 -11.16 27.43
N TRP A 334 -3.77 -11.65 26.81
CA TRP A 334 -3.68 -12.54 25.65
C TRP A 334 -2.90 -11.91 24.49
N PHE A 335 -3.24 -10.68 24.12
CA PHE A 335 -2.56 -9.95 23.04
C PHE A 335 -1.09 -9.74 23.37
N LEU A 336 -0.76 -9.31 24.59
CA LEU A 336 0.62 -9.13 25.01
C LEU A 336 1.40 -10.46 24.91
N THR A 337 0.85 -11.56 25.41
CA THR A 337 1.48 -12.88 25.38
C THR A 337 1.82 -13.31 23.95
N VAL A 338 0.87 -13.24 23.01
CA VAL A 338 1.15 -13.67 21.63
C VAL A 338 2.15 -12.76 20.91
N HIS A 339 2.20 -11.46 21.23
CA HIS A 339 3.21 -10.54 20.68
C HIS A 339 4.59 -10.78 21.29
N LEU A 340 4.67 -11.10 22.58
CA LEU A 340 5.93 -11.49 23.21
C LEU A 340 6.48 -12.80 22.63
N LEU A 341 5.61 -13.76 22.30
CA LEU A 341 6.04 -14.99 21.61
C LEU A 341 6.73 -14.69 20.27
N VAL A 342 6.29 -13.67 19.53
CA VAL A 342 6.90 -13.31 18.22
C VAL A 342 8.34 -12.83 18.36
N LEU A 343 8.75 -12.29 19.51
CA LEU A 343 10.14 -11.87 19.74
C LEU A 343 11.13 -13.04 19.65
N PHE A 344 10.66 -14.28 19.85
CA PHE A 344 11.47 -15.48 19.73
C PHE A 344 11.60 -15.99 18.28
N ALA A 345 10.83 -15.45 17.33
CA ALA A 345 10.75 -15.94 15.96
C ALA A 345 12.11 -16.01 15.24
N PRO A 346 13.04 -15.02 15.36
CA PRO A 346 14.35 -15.10 14.72
C PRO A 346 15.22 -16.27 15.22
N PHE A 347 15.03 -16.67 16.48
CA PHE A 347 15.84 -17.72 17.13
C PHE A 347 15.30 -19.13 16.89
N THR A 348 14.03 -19.24 16.49
CA THR A 348 13.36 -20.53 16.28
C THR A 348 12.96 -20.77 14.82
N PHE A 349 13.49 -19.98 13.88
CA PHE A 349 13.12 -20.06 12.47
C PHE A 349 13.69 -21.31 11.80
N THR A 350 12.81 -22.03 11.11
CA THR A 350 13.17 -23.00 10.07
C THR A 350 12.18 -22.89 8.92
N TRP A 351 12.58 -23.28 7.72
CA TRP A 351 11.68 -23.29 6.56
C TRP A 351 10.46 -24.20 6.75
N GLY A 352 10.62 -25.35 7.43
CA GLY A 352 9.51 -26.26 7.71
C GLY A 352 8.45 -25.60 8.60
N VAL A 353 8.88 -25.01 9.72
CA VAL A 353 8.00 -24.32 10.66
C VAL A 353 7.31 -23.12 10.01
N PHE A 354 8.04 -22.36 9.17
CA PHE A 354 7.48 -21.26 8.40
C PHE A 354 6.33 -21.71 7.50
N TRP A 355 6.50 -22.78 6.72
CA TRP A 355 5.46 -23.27 5.82
C TRP A 355 4.23 -23.80 6.54
N VAL A 356 4.40 -24.45 7.69
CA VAL A 356 3.28 -24.88 8.55
C VAL A 356 2.51 -23.66 9.06
N ALA A 357 3.20 -22.63 9.55
CA ALA A 357 2.57 -21.40 10.00
C ALA A 357 1.86 -20.66 8.86
N PHE A 358 2.47 -20.60 7.67
CA PHE A 358 1.90 -19.96 6.48
C PHE A 358 0.66 -20.70 5.95
N LEU A 359 0.69 -22.04 5.92
CA LEU A 359 -0.47 -22.84 5.57
C LEU A 359 -1.60 -22.64 6.59
N GLY A 360 -1.28 -22.71 7.88
CA GLY A 360 -2.23 -22.46 8.96
C GLY A 360 -2.85 -21.06 8.87
N TYR A 361 -2.05 -20.04 8.57
CA TYR A 361 -2.51 -18.68 8.29
C TYR A 361 -3.52 -18.66 7.15
N THR A 362 -3.13 -19.25 6.01
CA THR A 362 -3.94 -19.25 4.80
C THR A 362 -5.29 -19.93 5.05
N LEU A 363 -5.30 -21.09 5.68
CA LEU A 363 -6.54 -21.82 5.99
C LEU A 363 -7.44 -21.04 6.95
N CYS A 364 -6.89 -20.48 8.03
CA CYS A 364 -7.71 -19.80 9.04
C CYS A 364 -8.26 -18.45 8.58
N ILE A 365 -7.45 -17.64 7.88
CA ILE A 365 -7.94 -16.37 7.35
C ILE A 365 -8.81 -16.58 6.12
N MET A 366 -8.42 -17.43 5.15
CA MET A 366 -9.19 -17.56 3.90
C MET A 366 -10.51 -18.26 4.17
N LEU A 367 -10.44 -19.48 4.68
CA LEU A 367 -11.64 -20.31 4.85
C LEU A 367 -12.44 -19.82 6.05
N GLY A 368 -11.76 -19.56 7.18
CA GLY A 368 -12.42 -19.16 8.42
C GLY A 368 -12.97 -17.73 8.41
N ILE A 369 -12.08 -16.73 8.33
CA ILE A 369 -12.49 -15.33 8.47
C ILE A 369 -13.17 -14.81 7.19
N THR A 370 -12.51 -14.91 6.04
CA THR A 370 -13.00 -14.25 4.81
C THR A 370 -14.17 -14.97 4.16
N ILE A 371 -14.10 -16.30 4.00
CA ILE A 371 -15.20 -17.07 3.44
C ILE A 371 -16.28 -17.21 4.50
N THR A 372 -15.99 -17.72 5.69
CA THR A 372 -17.10 -18.06 6.61
C THR A 372 -17.63 -16.89 7.44
N TYR A 373 -16.80 -16.29 8.29
CA TYR A 373 -17.29 -15.22 9.20
C TYR A 373 -17.79 -13.99 8.42
N HIS A 374 -17.10 -13.62 7.32
CA HIS A 374 -17.39 -12.42 6.56
C HIS A 374 -18.37 -12.63 5.39
N ARG A 375 -18.32 -13.75 4.65
CA ARG A 375 -19.10 -13.94 3.40
C ARG A 375 -20.20 -15.00 3.47
N ASN A 376 -19.97 -16.13 4.11
CA ASN A 376 -20.83 -17.31 4.08
C ASN A 376 -22.11 -17.09 4.88
N LEU A 377 -22.09 -16.21 5.88
CA LEU A 377 -23.32 -15.81 6.54
C LEU A 377 -24.19 -14.89 5.65
N ALA A 378 -23.81 -14.72 4.38
CA ALA A 378 -24.59 -14.20 3.26
C ALA A 378 -24.64 -15.14 2.01
N HIS A 379 -23.88 -16.24 1.97
CA HIS A 379 -23.82 -17.19 0.84
C HIS A 379 -24.06 -18.63 1.35
N LEU A 380 -24.92 -19.42 0.72
CA LEU A 380 -25.34 -20.70 1.30
C LEU A 380 -24.31 -21.83 1.06
N LEU A 381 -23.49 -22.17 2.07
CA LEU A 381 -22.70 -23.41 2.09
C LEU A 381 -23.43 -24.56 2.79
N PRO A 382 -23.14 -25.83 2.43
CA PRO A 382 -23.57 -26.99 3.21
C PRO A 382 -23.08 -26.93 4.66
N LYS A 383 -23.91 -27.37 5.62
CA LYS A 383 -23.67 -27.17 7.06
C LYS A 383 -22.36 -27.76 7.59
N TRP A 384 -21.95 -28.94 7.12
CA TRP A 384 -20.69 -29.54 7.54
C TRP A 384 -19.48 -28.68 7.13
N LEU A 385 -19.53 -28.06 5.95
CA LEU A 385 -18.47 -27.21 5.43
C LEU A 385 -18.47 -25.84 6.11
N GLU A 386 -19.65 -25.26 6.33
CA GLU A 386 -19.84 -24.05 7.14
C GLU A 386 -19.21 -24.23 8.52
N TYR A 387 -19.54 -25.32 9.24
CA TYR A 387 -19.03 -25.56 10.59
C TYR A 387 -17.51 -25.83 10.61
N THR A 388 -17.01 -26.58 9.63
CA THR A 388 -15.56 -26.84 9.48
C THR A 388 -14.79 -25.54 9.30
N PHE A 389 -15.23 -24.70 8.38
CA PHE A 389 -14.56 -23.41 8.13
C PHE A 389 -14.77 -22.44 9.30
N ALA A 390 -15.95 -22.42 9.93
CA ALA A 390 -16.18 -21.61 11.12
C ALA A 390 -15.22 -22.00 12.25
N TYR A 391 -14.91 -23.29 12.39
CA TYR A 391 -13.93 -23.78 13.36
C TYR A 391 -12.49 -23.35 13.02
N LEU A 392 -12.11 -23.33 11.74
CA LEU A 392 -10.84 -22.72 11.31
C LEU A 392 -10.80 -21.22 11.68
N GLY A 393 -11.93 -20.52 11.59
CA GLY A 393 -12.07 -19.13 12.04
C GLY A 393 -11.86 -18.97 13.55
N VAL A 394 -12.31 -19.93 14.37
CA VAL A 394 -12.03 -19.95 15.82
C VAL A 394 -10.53 -19.94 16.08
N GLN A 395 -9.78 -20.72 15.29
CA GLN A 395 -8.32 -20.81 15.39
C GLN A 395 -7.57 -19.58 14.87
N ALA A 396 -8.26 -18.60 14.27
CA ALA A 396 -7.69 -17.28 13.98
C ALA A 396 -7.67 -16.36 15.21
N GLY A 397 -8.27 -16.77 16.34
CA GLY A 397 -8.16 -16.08 17.61
C GLY A 397 -8.92 -14.75 17.70
N GLN A 398 -9.89 -14.47 16.83
CA GLN A 398 -10.58 -13.18 16.72
C GLN A 398 -11.92 -13.10 17.46
N ARG A 399 -12.11 -13.85 18.55
CA ARG A 399 -13.39 -14.12 19.24
C ARG A 399 -14.26 -15.18 18.54
N ASP A 400 -15.34 -15.57 19.22
CA ASP A 400 -16.29 -16.55 18.73
C ASP A 400 -17.13 -16.03 17.55
N PRO A 401 -17.70 -16.93 16.71
CA PRO A 401 -18.49 -16.53 15.54
C PRO A 401 -19.65 -15.59 15.86
N ILE A 402 -20.36 -15.80 16.98
CA ILE A 402 -21.52 -14.97 17.36
C ILE A 402 -21.04 -13.55 17.67
N TYR A 403 -19.94 -13.40 18.40
CA TYR A 403 -19.35 -12.09 18.67
C TYR A 403 -18.88 -11.40 17.39
N TRP A 404 -18.04 -12.07 16.59
CA TRP A 404 -17.38 -11.45 15.44
C TRP A 404 -18.40 -10.95 14.42
N VAL A 405 -19.38 -11.78 14.09
CA VAL A 405 -20.42 -11.47 13.09
C VAL A 405 -21.34 -10.36 13.58
N SER A 406 -21.68 -10.34 14.87
CA SER A 406 -22.50 -9.28 15.45
C SER A 406 -21.81 -7.92 15.35
N ILE A 407 -20.52 -7.85 15.71
CA ILE A 407 -19.71 -6.63 15.61
C ILE A 407 -19.56 -6.20 14.15
N HIS A 408 -19.30 -7.12 13.23
CA HIS A 408 -19.17 -6.83 11.81
C HIS A 408 -20.48 -6.30 11.19
N ARG A 409 -21.64 -6.91 11.51
CA ARG A 409 -22.96 -6.42 11.07
C ARG A 409 -23.25 -5.02 11.61
N TYR A 410 -22.88 -4.73 12.86
CA TYR A 410 -23.03 -3.39 13.42
C TYR A 410 -22.10 -2.36 12.77
N HIS A 411 -20.86 -2.74 12.46
CA HIS A 411 -19.95 -1.88 11.69
C HIS A 411 -20.57 -1.46 10.36
N HIS A 412 -21.07 -2.41 9.54
CA HIS A 412 -21.73 -2.08 8.28
C HIS A 412 -23.00 -1.24 8.42
N GLN A 413 -23.79 -1.46 9.48
CA GLN A 413 -25.03 -0.71 9.71
C GLN A 413 -24.76 0.73 10.15
N TYR A 414 -23.66 0.96 10.86
CA TYR A 414 -23.37 2.21 11.54
C TYR A 414 -22.01 2.81 11.13
N THR A 415 -21.51 2.44 9.96
CA THR A 415 -20.17 2.77 9.46
C THR A 415 -19.87 4.25 9.65
N GLU A 416 -18.74 4.57 10.28
CA GLU A 416 -18.32 5.94 10.56
C GLU A 416 -19.26 6.79 11.41
N SER A 417 -20.03 6.15 12.28
CA SER A 417 -20.82 6.83 13.31
C SER A 417 -20.30 6.52 14.72
N ASN A 418 -20.87 7.19 15.73
CA ASN A 418 -20.60 6.88 17.13
C ASN A 418 -21.02 5.46 17.56
N LYS A 419 -21.86 4.79 16.73
CA LYS A 419 -22.29 3.40 16.91
C LYS A 419 -21.48 2.44 16.04
N ASP A 420 -20.39 2.87 15.43
CA ASP A 420 -19.45 1.96 14.81
C ASP A 420 -18.47 1.45 15.90
N PRO A 421 -18.38 0.13 16.13
CA PRO A 421 -17.50 -0.43 17.17
C PRO A 421 -16.01 -0.14 16.94
N HIS A 422 -15.58 0.11 15.70
CA HIS A 422 -14.17 0.33 15.36
C HIS A 422 -13.95 1.44 14.32
N SER A 423 -14.77 2.50 14.37
CA SER A 423 -14.64 3.60 13.40
C SER A 423 -13.28 4.33 13.52
N PRO A 424 -12.62 4.62 12.38
CA PRO A 424 -11.44 5.47 12.32
C PRO A 424 -11.68 6.93 12.76
N ILE A 425 -12.91 7.44 12.84
CA ILE A 425 -13.16 8.81 13.37
C ILE A 425 -12.76 8.94 14.85
N ASN A 426 -12.56 7.81 15.54
CA ASN A 426 -12.03 7.76 16.89
C ASN A 426 -10.49 7.71 16.96
N GLY A 427 -9.81 7.62 15.81
CA GLY A 427 -8.36 7.58 15.65
C GLY A 427 -7.84 6.26 15.04
N PHE A 428 -6.69 6.32 14.36
CA PHE A 428 -6.07 5.15 13.71
C PHE A 428 -5.82 4.00 14.67
N TRP A 429 -5.16 4.25 15.81
CA TRP A 429 -4.84 3.20 16.76
C TRP A 429 -6.09 2.61 17.43
N PHE A 430 -7.16 3.41 17.55
CA PHE A 430 -8.45 2.93 18.02
C PHE A 430 -9.07 1.95 17.02
N SER A 431 -9.22 2.34 15.75
CA SER A 431 -9.81 1.45 14.73
C SER A 431 -8.95 0.24 14.38
N HIS A 432 -7.63 0.35 14.54
CA HIS A 432 -6.73 -0.77 14.33
C HIS A 432 -6.83 -1.81 15.46
N MET A 433 -6.64 -1.42 16.72
CA MET A 433 -6.61 -2.38 17.83
C MET A 433 -7.26 -1.89 19.13
N GLY A 434 -7.33 -0.58 19.34
CA GLY A 434 -7.81 -0.01 20.61
C GLY A 434 -9.25 -0.41 20.95
N TRP A 435 -10.09 -0.56 19.95
CA TRP A 435 -11.48 -1.01 20.11
C TRP A 435 -11.64 -2.36 20.81
N LEU A 436 -10.61 -3.23 20.75
CA LEU A 436 -10.61 -4.53 21.44
C LEU A 436 -10.56 -4.39 22.95
N PHE A 437 -10.03 -3.28 23.47
CA PHE A 437 -9.85 -3.03 24.90
C PHE A 437 -10.91 -2.07 25.46
N ASP A 438 -11.97 -1.78 24.69
CA ASP A 438 -13.12 -0.96 25.10
C ASP A 438 -14.39 -1.82 25.19
N SER A 439 -14.38 -2.84 26.06
CA SER A 439 -15.56 -3.69 26.27
C SER A 439 -16.76 -2.94 26.81
N GLY A 440 -16.54 -1.79 27.46
CA GLY A 440 -17.59 -0.89 27.91
C GLY A 440 -18.49 -0.42 26.77
N LEU A 441 -17.89 0.11 25.69
CA LEU A 441 -18.61 0.54 24.49
C LEU A 441 -19.43 -0.60 23.88
N VAL A 442 -18.85 -1.79 23.81
CA VAL A 442 -19.48 -2.96 23.19
C VAL A 442 -20.68 -3.44 24.02
N ILE A 443 -20.56 -3.42 25.35
CA ILE A 443 -21.64 -3.81 26.25
C ILE A 443 -22.76 -2.77 26.19
N GLU A 444 -22.44 -1.48 26.35
CA GLU A 444 -23.43 -0.40 26.37
C GLU A 444 -24.29 -0.37 25.11
N ASN A 445 -23.68 -0.56 23.94
CA ASN A 445 -24.40 -0.41 22.67
C ASN A 445 -24.91 -1.72 22.07
N TYR A 446 -24.32 -2.88 22.42
CA TYR A 446 -24.55 -4.14 21.69
C TYR A 446 -24.65 -5.40 22.57
N GLN A 447 -24.79 -5.29 23.90
CA GLN A 447 -24.80 -6.45 24.80
C GLN A 447 -25.80 -7.55 24.39
N ALA A 448 -26.99 -7.16 23.92
CA ALA A 448 -28.05 -8.09 23.54
C ALA A 448 -27.74 -8.86 22.23
N ARG A 449 -26.90 -8.31 21.34
CA ARG A 449 -26.52 -8.91 20.04
C ARG A 449 -27.74 -9.42 19.25
N ASN A 450 -28.76 -8.58 19.11
CA ASN A 450 -30.03 -8.96 18.47
C ASN A 450 -29.90 -9.12 16.95
N ASN A 451 -28.75 -8.77 16.38
CA ASN A 451 -28.46 -8.84 14.95
C ASN A 451 -27.88 -10.19 14.51
N VAL A 452 -27.87 -11.23 15.34
CA VAL A 452 -27.30 -12.57 15.05
C VAL A 452 -28.14 -13.74 15.58
N GLU A 453 -29.47 -13.60 15.59
CA GLU A 453 -30.38 -14.67 16.04
C GLU A 453 -30.27 -15.95 15.18
N ASP A 454 -29.92 -15.79 13.90
CA ASP A 454 -29.60 -16.87 12.97
C ASP A 454 -28.46 -17.76 13.47
N LEU A 455 -27.41 -17.20 14.08
CA LEU A 455 -26.32 -17.98 14.68
C LEU A 455 -26.70 -18.51 16.06
N LYS A 456 -27.39 -17.70 16.88
CA LYS A 456 -27.80 -18.10 18.23
C LYS A 456 -28.75 -19.30 18.21
N SER A 457 -29.54 -19.47 17.16
CA SER A 457 -30.45 -20.62 16.99
C SER A 457 -29.73 -21.96 16.78
N GLN A 458 -28.47 -21.95 16.33
CA GLN A 458 -27.71 -23.16 16.01
C GLN A 458 -26.88 -23.66 17.21
N ALA A 459 -27.00 -24.95 17.53
CA ALA A 459 -26.32 -25.57 18.67
C ALA A 459 -24.78 -25.47 18.58
N PHE A 460 -24.23 -25.66 17.38
CA PHE A 460 -22.80 -25.56 17.11
C PHE A 460 -22.22 -24.21 17.55
N TYR A 461 -22.81 -23.09 17.11
CA TYR A 461 -22.31 -21.75 17.46
C TYR A 461 -22.47 -21.43 18.96
N ARG A 462 -23.54 -21.93 19.60
CA ARG A 462 -23.69 -21.82 21.06
C ARG A 462 -22.62 -22.61 21.81
N PHE A 463 -22.28 -23.81 21.34
CA PHE A 463 -21.22 -24.64 21.89
C PHE A 463 -19.87 -23.91 21.78
N ILE A 464 -19.46 -23.52 20.57
CA ILE A 464 -18.22 -22.79 20.32
C ILE A 464 -18.11 -21.52 21.17
N LYS A 465 -19.19 -20.75 21.33
CA LYS A 465 -19.18 -19.55 22.18
C LYS A 465 -18.87 -19.88 23.65
N ARG A 466 -19.40 -20.99 24.19
CA ARG A 466 -19.16 -21.40 25.59
C ARG A 466 -17.75 -21.97 25.78
N THR A 467 -17.20 -22.65 24.78
CA THR A 467 -15.91 -23.36 24.86
C THR A 467 -14.76 -22.65 24.15
N TYR A 468 -14.97 -21.42 23.65
CA TYR A 468 -14.05 -20.70 22.76
C TYR A 468 -12.59 -20.73 23.22
N VAL A 469 -12.35 -20.38 24.50
CA VAL A 469 -11.01 -20.32 25.08
C VAL A 469 -10.31 -21.68 25.04
N TRP A 470 -11.03 -22.76 25.30
CA TRP A 470 -10.49 -24.12 25.29
C TRP A 470 -10.08 -24.58 23.89
N HIS A 471 -10.79 -24.15 22.85
CA HIS A 471 -10.41 -24.49 21.47
C HIS A 471 -9.10 -23.82 21.04
N VAL A 472 -8.89 -22.57 21.44
CA VAL A 472 -7.67 -21.82 21.11
C VAL A 472 -6.48 -22.34 21.94
N LEU A 473 -6.67 -22.53 23.25
CA LEU A 473 -5.61 -23.07 24.12
C LEU A 473 -5.29 -24.52 23.80
N GLY A 474 -6.30 -25.35 23.55
CA GLY A 474 -6.12 -26.76 23.17
C GLY A 474 -5.32 -26.89 21.88
N PHE A 475 -5.57 -26.03 20.88
CA PHE A 475 -4.76 -25.98 19.67
C PHE A 475 -3.31 -25.61 19.96
N ALA A 476 -3.05 -24.63 20.82
CA ALA A 476 -1.69 -24.27 21.21
C ALA A 476 -0.94 -25.42 21.92
N VAL A 477 -1.64 -26.17 22.79
CA VAL A 477 -1.08 -27.36 23.45
C VAL A 477 -0.75 -28.45 22.43
N ILE A 478 -1.64 -28.74 21.49
CA ILE A 478 -1.41 -29.74 20.43
C ILE A 478 -0.21 -29.34 19.57
N VAL A 479 -0.15 -28.08 19.15
CA VAL A 479 0.95 -27.54 18.34
C VAL A 479 2.29 -27.66 19.08
N TYR A 480 2.31 -27.35 20.38
CA TYR A 480 3.50 -27.52 21.22
C TYR A 480 3.89 -28.99 21.36
N ALA A 481 2.93 -29.90 21.54
CA ALA A 481 3.20 -31.33 21.62
C ALA A 481 3.80 -31.88 20.31
N LEU A 482 3.40 -31.35 19.15
CA LEU A 482 3.86 -31.81 17.84
C LEU A 482 5.25 -31.31 17.44
N GLY A 483 5.65 -30.11 17.88
CA GLY A 483 6.89 -29.49 17.39
C GLY A 483 7.58 -28.53 18.36
N GLY A 484 7.22 -28.62 19.64
CA GLY A 484 7.83 -27.89 20.73
C GLY A 484 7.68 -26.36 20.62
N PHE A 485 8.64 -25.67 21.24
CA PHE A 485 8.64 -24.22 21.32
C PHE A 485 8.70 -23.51 19.94
N PRO A 486 9.47 -23.96 18.94
CA PRO A 486 9.44 -23.33 17.60
C PRO A 486 8.06 -23.32 16.94
N TYR A 487 7.29 -24.40 17.09
CA TYR A 487 5.93 -24.49 16.58
C TYR A 487 4.99 -23.56 17.34
N LEU A 488 5.11 -23.48 18.66
CA LEU A 488 4.33 -22.52 19.46
C LEU A 488 4.62 -21.07 19.05
N VAL A 489 5.90 -20.71 18.83
CA VAL A 489 6.30 -19.37 18.40
C VAL A 489 5.72 -19.03 17.02
N TRP A 490 5.84 -19.92 16.03
CA TRP A 490 5.48 -19.59 14.65
C TRP A 490 4.02 -19.91 14.31
N VAL A 491 3.54 -21.10 14.64
CA VAL A 491 2.19 -21.58 14.29
C VAL A 491 1.13 -20.95 15.21
N VAL A 492 1.48 -20.58 16.44
CA VAL A 492 0.57 -19.80 17.31
C VAL A 492 0.94 -18.32 17.29
N GLY A 493 2.13 -17.94 17.77
CA GLY A 493 2.54 -16.53 17.90
C GLY A 493 2.53 -15.74 16.59
N VAL A 494 3.48 -16.01 15.69
CA VAL A 494 3.66 -15.29 14.42
C VAL A 494 2.39 -15.33 13.58
N ARG A 495 1.80 -16.52 13.42
CA ARG A 495 0.56 -16.70 12.66
C ARG A 495 -0.58 -15.82 13.19
N LEU A 496 -0.83 -15.82 14.51
CA LEU A 496 -1.93 -15.05 15.10
C LEU A 496 -1.68 -13.55 15.05
N VAL A 497 -0.47 -13.09 15.39
CA VAL A 497 -0.11 -11.67 15.32
C VAL A 497 -0.24 -11.15 13.89
N TRP A 498 0.27 -11.90 12.92
CA TRP A 498 0.12 -11.57 11.51
C TRP A 498 -1.37 -11.53 11.08
N SER A 499 -2.14 -12.55 11.48
CA SER A 499 -3.59 -12.63 11.25
C SER A 499 -4.36 -11.43 11.79
N TYR A 500 -4.05 -11.02 13.02
CA TYR A 500 -4.65 -9.86 13.67
C TYR A 500 -4.37 -8.59 12.89
N HIS A 501 -3.11 -8.26 12.63
CA HIS A 501 -2.80 -7.01 11.95
C HIS A 501 -3.36 -6.95 10.53
N ILE A 502 -3.34 -8.04 9.76
CA ILE A 502 -3.94 -8.04 8.42
C ILE A 502 -5.45 -7.79 8.46
N THR A 503 -6.17 -8.41 9.39
CA THR A 503 -7.61 -8.19 9.51
C THR A 503 -7.93 -6.80 10.07
N PHE A 504 -7.16 -6.30 11.02
CA PHE A 504 -7.33 -4.97 11.60
C PHE A 504 -6.99 -3.84 10.64
N LEU A 505 -6.12 -4.09 9.66
CA LEU A 505 -5.86 -3.17 8.56
C LEU A 505 -7.08 -2.97 7.65
N VAL A 506 -8.03 -3.91 7.63
CA VAL A 506 -9.31 -3.69 6.95
C VAL A 506 -10.11 -2.60 7.67
N ASN A 507 -10.12 -2.59 9.00
CA ASN A 507 -10.84 -1.58 9.78
C ASN A 507 -10.14 -0.21 9.76
N SER A 508 -8.81 -0.21 9.75
CA SER A 508 -8.03 1.03 9.80
C SER A 508 -7.60 1.49 8.40
N ALA A 509 -6.67 0.79 7.76
CA ALA A 509 -6.09 1.23 6.51
C ALA A 509 -7.11 1.33 5.37
N CYS A 510 -8.03 0.37 5.23
CA CYS A 510 -9.07 0.44 4.18
C CYS A 510 -10.14 1.51 4.43
N HIS A 511 -10.17 2.20 5.57
CA HIS A 511 -11.05 3.36 5.77
C HIS A 511 -10.27 4.68 5.79
N ILE A 512 -8.95 4.64 5.91
CA ILE A 512 -8.09 5.83 6.03
C ILE A 512 -7.34 6.10 4.72
N TRP A 513 -6.74 5.09 4.09
CA TRP A 513 -5.90 5.24 2.89
C TRP A 513 -6.32 4.32 1.74
N GLY A 514 -6.31 4.85 0.52
CA GLY A 514 -6.61 4.09 -0.69
C GLY A 514 -7.44 4.87 -1.69
N ASN A 515 -8.05 4.15 -2.64
CA ASN A 515 -8.83 4.72 -3.73
C ASN A 515 -10.32 4.42 -3.57
N ARG A 516 -11.19 5.37 -3.91
CA ARG A 516 -12.65 5.15 -3.96
C ARG A 516 -13.07 5.06 -5.41
N SER A 517 -13.54 3.88 -5.81
CA SER A 517 -14.08 3.66 -7.16
C SER A 517 -15.54 4.06 -7.26
N TRP A 518 -16.25 4.02 -6.12
CA TRP A 518 -17.69 4.23 -6.02
C TRP A 518 -17.97 5.36 -5.04
N ASN A 519 -19.03 6.12 -5.32
CA ASN A 519 -19.47 7.20 -4.45
C ASN A 519 -20.36 6.63 -3.32
N THR A 520 -19.73 6.13 -2.25
CA THR A 520 -20.44 5.67 -1.03
C THR A 520 -20.55 6.82 -0.02
N MET A 521 -21.44 6.70 0.98
CA MET A 521 -21.54 7.70 2.05
C MET A 521 -20.56 7.46 3.21
N ASP A 522 -19.80 6.37 3.17
CA ASP A 522 -18.78 6.01 4.18
C ASP A 522 -17.35 6.45 3.77
N LEU A 523 -16.38 6.18 4.64
CA LEU A 523 -14.96 6.46 4.41
C LEU A 523 -14.18 5.29 3.79
N SER A 524 -14.85 4.20 3.38
CA SER A 524 -14.21 3.00 2.87
C SER A 524 -13.44 3.26 1.56
N LYS A 525 -12.31 2.56 1.39
CA LYS A 525 -11.33 2.71 0.31
C LYS A 525 -10.77 1.36 -0.10
N ASN A 526 -10.49 1.23 -1.39
CA ASN A 526 -9.81 0.09 -1.97
C ASN A 526 -8.30 0.18 -1.71
N ASN A 527 -7.75 -0.89 -1.15
CA ASN A 527 -6.34 -1.00 -0.82
C ASN A 527 -5.78 -2.35 -1.29
N TRP A 528 -4.89 -2.30 -2.30
CA TRP A 528 -4.41 -3.49 -3.00
C TRP A 528 -3.46 -4.35 -2.16
N TRP A 529 -2.62 -3.72 -1.32
CA TRP A 529 -1.66 -4.45 -0.50
C TRP A 529 -2.35 -5.10 0.70
N VAL A 530 -3.40 -4.48 1.26
CA VAL A 530 -4.28 -5.16 2.23
C VAL A 530 -4.99 -6.35 1.58
N ALA A 531 -5.47 -6.20 0.33
CA ALA A 531 -6.11 -7.30 -0.39
C ALA A 531 -5.16 -8.48 -0.70
N MET A 532 -3.90 -8.19 -1.05
CA MET A 532 -2.87 -9.21 -1.30
C MET A 532 -2.60 -10.02 -0.04
N ASN A 533 -2.46 -9.36 1.10
CA ASN A 533 -2.16 -10.02 2.37
C ASN A 533 -3.39 -10.70 2.97
N GLY A 534 -4.59 -10.14 2.83
CA GLY A 534 -5.86 -10.78 3.16
C GLY A 534 -6.26 -11.94 2.22
N GLY A 535 -5.27 -12.55 1.56
CA GLY A 535 -5.29 -13.74 0.69
C GLY A 535 -6.27 -13.77 -0.47
N LYS A 536 -6.76 -12.60 -0.91
CA LYS A 536 -7.52 -12.51 -2.17
C LYS A 536 -6.67 -12.79 -3.42
N LEU A 537 -5.33 -12.91 -3.32
CA LEU A 537 -4.47 -13.26 -4.46
C LEU A 537 -3.82 -14.65 -4.35
N THR A 538 -3.47 -15.11 -3.14
CA THR A 538 -2.64 -16.31 -2.96
C THR A 538 -3.35 -17.62 -3.30
N LEU A 539 -4.67 -17.72 -3.06
CA LEU A 539 -5.47 -18.88 -3.48
C LEU A 539 -6.35 -18.59 -4.69
N VAL A 540 -6.85 -17.35 -4.85
CA VAL A 540 -7.69 -16.97 -5.98
C VAL A 540 -6.91 -17.00 -7.29
N GLY A 541 -5.61 -16.73 -7.35
CA GLY A 541 -4.85 -16.96 -8.59
C GLY A 541 -4.92 -18.42 -9.09
N VAL A 542 -4.95 -19.38 -8.15
CA VAL A 542 -5.00 -20.83 -8.43
C VAL A 542 -6.45 -21.31 -8.61
N LEU A 543 -7.38 -20.85 -7.77
CA LEU A 543 -8.81 -21.18 -7.83
C LEU A 543 -9.56 -20.45 -8.93
N TYR A 544 -9.18 -19.24 -9.32
CA TYR A 544 -9.80 -18.49 -10.42
C TYR A 544 -9.45 -19.12 -11.78
N GLY A 545 -8.33 -19.84 -11.87
CA GLY A 545 -8.04 -20.75 -12.98
C GLY A 545 -9.01 -21.94 -13.02
N PHE A 546 -9.34 -22.51 -11.86
CA PHE A 546 -10.28 -23.63 -11.71
C PHE A 546 -11.76 -23.24 -11.86
N LEU A 547 -12.17 -22.09 -11.32
CA LEU A 547 -13.55 -21.61 -11.26
C LEU A 547 -14.02 -20.94 -12.55
N LYS A 548 -13.11 -20.64 -13.49
CA LYS A 548 -13.49 -20.16 -14.83
C LYS A 548 -14.30 -21.19 -15.63
N HIS A 549 -14.35 -22.45 -15.18
CA HIS A 549 -15.17 -23.52 -15.76
C HIS A 549 -16.53 -23.72 -15.05
N TRP A 550 -16.84 -22.98 -13.98
CA TRP A 550 -18.14 -23.06 -13.31
C TRP A 550 -19.04 -21.93 -13.79
N ASP A 551 -19.80 -22.20 -14.84
CA ASP A 551 -20.81 -21.28 -15.39
C ASP A 551 -21.98 -21.13 -14.39
N CYS A 552 -22.03 -19.99 -13.69
CA CYS A 552 -23.13 -19.66 -12.76
C CYS A 552 -24.32 -18.97 -13.46
N THR A 553 -24.65 -19.34 -14.70
CA THR A 553 -25.83 -18.81 -15.41
C THR A 553 -27.12 -19.60 -15.17
N ASN A 554 -27.10 -20.73 -14.44
CA ASN A 554 -28.27 -21.60 -14.25
C ASN A 554 -28.75 -21.75 -12.79
N VAL A 555 -28.85 -20.66 -12.02
CA VAL A 555 -29.56 -20.69 -10.72
C VAL A 555 -30.90 -19.96 -10.84
N LYS A 556 -31.98 -20.73 -11.10
CA LYS A 556 -33.36 -20.24 -10.91
C LYS A 556 -33.60 -20.04 -9.41
N LEU A 557 -33.65 -18.78 -8.96
CA LEU A 557 -34.03 -18.44 -7.59
C LEU A 557 -35.57 -18.56 -7.43
N PRO A 558 -36.08 -19.19 -6.35
CA PRO A 558 -37.52 -19.35 -6.14
C PRO A 558 -38.19 -18.01 -5.81
N THR A 559 -39.29 -17.74 -6.52
CA THR A 559 -40.17 -16.58 -6.40
C THR A 559 -41.06 -16.71 -5.16
N LYS A 560 -40.59 -16.30 -3.98
CA LYS A 560 -41.46 -15.88 -2.86
C LYS A 560 -40.64 -15.27 -1.73
N THR A 561 -40.59 -13.94 -1.70
CA THR A 561 -40.63 -13.07 -0.49
C THR A 561 -40.21 -11.65 -0.88
N HIS A 562 -41.20 -10.84 -1.28
CA HIS A 562 -41.00 -9.48 -1.75
C HIS A 562 -40.47 -8.50 -0.69
N LYS A 563 -40.43 -8.91 0.59
CA LYS A 563 -39.95 -8.10 1.73
C LYS A 563 -38.42 -8.17 1.95
N LEU A 564 -37.70 -9.18 1.46
CA LEU A 564 -36.24 -9.26 1.58
C LEU A 564 -35.48 -8.50 0.47
N LYS A 565 -36.15 -8.18 -0.64
CA LYS A 565 -35.54 -7.46 -1.77
C LYS A 565 -35.20 -6.00 -1.43
N LYS A 566 -35.92 -5.38 -0.50
CA LYS A 566 -35.72 -3.95 -0.16
C LYS A 566 -34.52 -3.71 0.77
N SER A 567 -34.11 -4.71 1.56
CA SER A 567 -32.92 -4.61 2.42
C SER A 567 -31.62 -4.94 1.68
N LEU A 568 -31.66 -5.79 0.64
CA LEU A 568 -30.49 -6.13 -0.18
C LEU A 568 -30.20 -5.11 -1.30
N ALA A 569 -31.20 -4.36 -1.77
CA ALA A 569 -31.00 -3.32 -2.78
C ALA A 569 -30.39 -2.01 -2.23
N LEU A 570 -30.35 -1.84 -0.91
CA LEU A 570 -29.68 -0.70 -0.24
C LEU A 570 -28.21 -1.00 0.12
N ALA A 571 -27.73 -2.20 -0.20
CA ALA A 571 -26.36 -2.65 0.10
C ALA A 571 -25.52 -2.96 -1.17
N ASN A 572 -26.01 -2.61 -2.37
CA ASN A 572 -25.26 -2.68 -3.62
C ASN A 572 -24.90 -1.29 -4.13
#